data_AF-A0A146KAK1-F1
#
_entry.id   AF-A0A146KAK1-F1
#
_cell.length_a   1.000
_cell.length_b   1.000
_cell.length_c   1.000
_cell.angle_alpha   90.00
_cell.angle_beta   90.00
_cell.angle_gamma   90.00
#
_symmetry.space_group_name_H-M   'P 1'
#
loop_
_entity.id
_entity.type
_entity.pdbx_description
1 polymer ?
#
loop_
_entity_poly.entity_id
_entity_poly.type
_entity_poly.pdbx_seq_one_letter_code
_entity_poly.pdbx_strand_id
1 'polypeptide(L)'
;PLAKKLLRKAFGFPRLFVNAVIECLNRSFPTNFLAFSSPYEADQQMAHMYKTNQVDFILSNDSDMMVYGVPLIRDFRINKGQFYDCKSYKRYCEKNKKSEEELLIELILKTCDYFPFRSGASFRNNLLKFRNNFRYKTPARIIQTL
;
A
#
# COMPACT_ATOMS: atom_id res chain seq x y z
N PRO A 1 28.92 -6.83 -6.59
CA PRO A 1 29.71 -6.06 -5.60
C PRO A 1 28.82 -5.27 -4.62
N LEU A 2 29.21 -5.22 -3.34
CA LEU A 2 28.52 -4.50 -2.26
C LEU A 2 28.20 -3.04 -2.63
N ALA A 3 29.13 -2.37 -3.31
CA ALA A 3 28.96 -0.99 -3.81
C ALA A 3 27.71 -0.80 -4.67
N LYS A 4 27.42 -1.71 -5.62
CA LYS A 4 26.22 -1.64 -6.47
C LYS A 4 24.91 -1.79 -5.67
N LYS A 5 24.95 -2.57 -4.58
CA LYS A 5 23.80 -2.76 -3.67
C LYS A 5 23.54 -1.51 -2.83
N LEU A 6 24.59 -0.88 -2.33
CA LEU A 6 24.50 0.37 -1.57
C LEU A 6 24.04 1.54 -2.45
N LEU A 7 24.56 1.62 -3.68
CA LEU A 7 24.18 2.67 -4.63
C LEU A 7 22.70 2.60 -5.01
N ARG A 8 22.15 1.39 -5.17
CA ARG A 8 20.70 1.18 -5.38
C ARG A 8 19.85 1.62 -4.18
N LYS A 9 20.35 1.47 -2.96
CA LYS A 9 19.64 1.90 -1.74
C LYS A 9 19.72 3.42 -1.52
N ALA A 10 20.81 4.04 -1.96
CA ALA A 10 21.01 5.49 -1.89
C ALA A 10 20.25 6.25 -3.00
N PHE A 11 19.71 5.53 -3.99
CA PHE A 11 18.97 6.12 -5.09
C PHE A 11 17.57 6.53 -4.61
N GLY A 12 17.37 7.84 -4.43
CA GLY A 12 16.05 8.44 -4.23
C GLY A 12 15.48 9.00 -5.53
N PHE A 13 14.25 9.53 -5.46
CA PHE A 13 13.62 10.27 -6.55
C PHE A 13 13.53 11.76 -6.18
N PRO A 14 14.53 12.59 -6.55
CA PRO A 14 14.48 14.03 -6.30
C PRO A 14 13.33 14.68 -7.08
N ARG A 15 12.83 15.81 -6.57
CA ARG A 15 11.77 16.59 -7.22
C ARG A 15 12.10 16.96 -8.67
N LEU A 16 13.36 17.24 -8.97
CA LEU A 16 13.82 17.51 -10.34
C LEU A 16 13.55 16.35 -11.29
N PHE A 17 13.73 15.11 -10.83
CA PHE A 17 13.46 13.92 -11.63
C PHE A 17 11.96 13.76 -11.90
N VAL A 18 11.13 13.98 -10.88
CA VAL A 18 9.66 13.94 -11.02
C VAL A 18 9.19 14.97 -12.04
N ASN A 19 9.68 16.22 -11.96
CA ASN A 19 9.32 17.27 -12.90
C ASN A 19 9.73 16.93 -14.34
N ALA A 20 10.94 16.39 -14.54
CA ALA A 20 11.41 15.98 -15.86
C ALA A 20 10.55 14.86 -16.46
N VAL A 21 10.09 13.91 -15.64
CA VAL A 21 9.17 12.85 -16.08
C VAL A 21 7.81 13.43 -16.47
N ILE A 22 7.25 14.33 -15.65
CA ILE A 22 5.97 14.99 -15.95
C ILE A 22 6.06 15.78 -17.25
N GLU A 23 7.16 16.53 -17.47
CA GLU A 23 7.39 17.29 -18.69
C GLU A 23 7.46 16.37 -19.93
N CYS A 24 8.17 15.25 -19.82
CA CYS A 24 8.27 14.25 -20.89
C CYS A 24 6.90 13.64 -21.23
N LEU A 25 6.09 13.32 -20.21
CA LEU A 25 4.74 12.78 -20.40
C LEU A 25 3.79 13.82 -21.01
N ASN A 26 3.82 15.06 -20.54
CA ASN A 26 3.04 16.16 -21.13
C ASN A 26 3.36 16.38 -22.61
N ARG A 27 4.64 16.29 -23.00
CA ARG A 27 5.04 16.38 -24.42
C ARG A 27 4.55 15.20 -25.24
N SER A 28 4.53 14.00 -24.66
CA SER A 28 4.13 12.77 -25.35
C SER A 28 2.61 12.62 -25.45
N PHE A 29 1.87 13.17 -24.49
CA PHE A 29 0.41 13.01 -24.33
C PHE A 29 -0.27 14.34 -23.96
N PRO A 30 -0.23 15.38 -24.82
CA PRO A 30 -0.59 16.75 -24.46
C PRO A 30 -2.06 16.96 -24.03
N THR A 31 -2.99 16.10 -24.46
CA THR A 31 -4.42 16.20 -24.11
C THR A 31 -4.94 15.07 -23.24
N ASN A 32 -4.13 14.00 -23.06
CA ASN A 32 -4.58 12.73 -22.47
C ASN A 32 -3.80 12.36 -21.20
N PHE A 33 -3.02 13.30 -20.67
CA PHE A 33 -2.27 13.13 -19.45
C PHE A 33 -2.49 14.33 -18.53
N LEU A 34 -2.76 14.03 -17.26
CA LEU A 34 -2.90 15.02 -16.21
C LEU A 34 -2.14 14.52 -14.98
N ALA A 35 -1.30 15.38 -14.41
CA ALA A 35 -0.54 15.09 -13.21
C ALA A 35 -1.15 15.84 -12.02
N PHE A 36 -1.36 15.13 -10.91
CA PHE A 36 -1.84 15.69 -9.65
C PHE A 36 -0.75 15.58 -8.59
N SER A 37 -0.66 16.59 -7.72
CA SER A 37 0.08 16.48 -6.46
C SER A 37 -0.90 16.08 -5.36
N SER A 38 -0.66 14.95 -4.70
CA SER A 38 -1.41 14.61 -3.49
C SER A 38 -1.03 15.57 -2.35
N PRO A 39 -1.98 15.98 -1.50
CA PRO A 39 -1.66 16.72 -0.26
C PRO A 39 -0.90 15.84 0.75
N TYR A 40 -1.07 14.52 0.65
CA TYR A 40 -0.43 13.51 1.50
C TYR A 40 0.11 12.39 0.60
N GLU A 41 -0.38 11.17 0.78
CA GLU A 41 0.07 10.00 0.03
C GLU A 41 -0.71 9.81 -1.26
N ALA A 42 -0.02 9.39 -2.31
CA ALA A 42 -0.61 9.20 -3.63
C ALA A 42 -1.65 8.06 -3.59
N ASP A 43 -1.36 7.00 -2.83
CA ASP A 43 -2.24 5.83 -2.67
C ASP A 43 -3.61 6.21 -2.09
N GLN A 44 -3.62 7.04 -1.04
CA GLN A 44 -4.86 7.55 -0.44
C GLN A 44 -5.67 8.38 -1.43
N GLN A 45 -5.01 9.27 -2.17
CA GLN A 45 -5.66 10.13 -3.17
C GLN A 45 -6.28 9.30 -4.30
N MET A 46 -5.55 8.30 -4.82
CA MET A 46 -6.06 7.38 -5.85
C MET A 46 -7.28 6.61 -5.36
N ALA A 47 -7.23 6.07 -4.13
CA ALA A 47 -8.36 5.39 -3.54
C ALA A 47 -9.60 6.28 -3.38
N HIS A 48 -9.40 7.55 -2.98
CA HIS A 48 -10.49 8.53 -2.88
C HIS A 48 -11.11 8.84 -4.25
N MET A 49 -10.27 9.08 -5.28
CA MET A 49 -10.75 9.35 -6.65
C MET A 49 -11.58 8.19 -7.20
N TYR A 50 -11.17 6.95 -6.97
CA TYR A 50 -11.96 5.78 -7.37
C TYR A 50 -13.30 5.72 -6.61
N LYS A 51 -13.28 5.88 -5.28
CA LYS A 51 -14.50 5.84 -4.45
C LYS A 51 -15.50 6.95 -4.77
N THR A 52 -15.02 8.06 -5.35
CA THR A 52 -15.84 9.20 -5.76
C THR A 52 -16.15 9.21 -7.27
N ASN A 53 -15.88 8.10 -7.97
CA ASN A 53 -16.12 7.93 -9.41
C ASN A 53 -15.42 8.97 -10.31
N GLN A 54 -14.25 9.45 -9.90
CA GLN A 54 -13.43 10.34 -10.71
C GLN A 54 -12.50 9.57 -11.67
N VAL A 55 -12.25 8.29 -11.38
CA VAL A 55 -11.43 7.39 -12.22
C VAL A 55 -12.07 6.00 -12.26
N ASP A 56 -11.91 5.31 -13.40
CA ASP A 56 -12.46 3.96 -13.59
C ASP A 56 -11.55 2.86 -12.99
N PHE A 57 -10.24 3.08 -12.98
CA PHE A 57 -9.26 2.08 -12.55
C PHE A 57 -8.06 2.72 -11.87
N ILE A 58 -7.44 1.96 -10.96
CA ILE A 58 -6.18 2.34 -10.30
C ILE A 58 -5.09 1.37 -10.75
N LEU A 59 -3.93 1.92 -11.14
CA LEU A 59 -2.72 1.15 -11.41
C LEU A 59 -1.68 1.46 -10.34
N SER A 60 -1.36 0.46 -9.51
CA SER A 60 -0.32 0.59 -8.50
C SER A 60 0.27 -0.77 -8.19
N ASN A 61 1.58 -0.79 -7.92
CA ASN A 61 2.26 -1.97 -7.39
C ASN A 61 2.42 -1.90 -5.87
N ASP A 62 1.93 -0.86 -5.23
CA ASP A 62 1.99 -0.73 -3.78
C ASP A 62 1.04 -1.74 -3.12
N SER A 63 1.53 -2.43 -2.10
CA SER A 63 0.71 -3.35 -1.30
C SER A 63 -0.23 -2.60 -0.36
N ASP A 64 0.10 -1.38 0.03
CA ASP A 64 -0.70 -0.59 0.98
C ASP A 64 -2.04 -0.17 0.37
N MET A 65 -2.13 -0.10 -0.96
CA MET A 65 -3.39 0.07 -1.69
C MET A 65 -4.48 -0.94 -1.30
N MET A 66 -4.09 -2.14 -0.84
CA MET A 66 -5.03 -3.17 -0.39
C MET A 66 -5.83 -2.73 0.84
N VAL A 67 -5.26 -1.88 1.70
CA VAL A 67 -5.93 -1.37 2.92
C VAL A 67 -7.13 -0.50 2.57
N TYR A 68 -7.12 0.18 1.44
CA TYR A 68 -8.20 1.07 1.04
C TYR A 68 -9.42 0.35 0.48
N GLY A 69 -9.34 -0.96 0.22
CA GLY A 69 -10.45 -1.77 -0.26
C GLY A 69 -10.96 -1.35 -1.64
N VAL A 70 -10.06 -0.92 -2.53
CA VAL A 70 -10.36 -0.51 -3.91
C VAL A 70 -9.77 -1.55 -4.89
N PRO A 71 -10.39 -1.77 -6.06
CA PRO A 71 -9.80 -2.62 -7.08
C PRO A 71 -8.58 -1.93 -7.70
N LEU A 72 -7.57 -2.72 -8.05
CA LEU A 72 -6.30 -2.22 -8.54
C LEU A 72 -5.67 -3.19 -9.54
N ILE A 73 -4.90 -2.65 -10.48
CA ILE A 73 -4.11 -3.41 -11.46
C ILE A 73 -2.64 -3.38 -11.02
N ARG A 74 -2.05 -4.55 -10.73
CA ARG A 74 -0.61 -4.70 -10.44
C ARG A 74 0.15 -5.31 -11.61
N ASP A 75 1.47 -5.27 -11.53
CA ASP A 75 2.43 -5.92 -12.41
C ASP A 75 2.29 -5.51 -13.90
N PHE A 76 1.85 -4.27 -14.12
CA PHE A 76 1.75 -3.66 -15.45
C PHE A 76 3.11 -3.51 -16.17
N ARG A 77 4.24 -3.77 -15.49
CA ARG A 77 5.58 -3.76 -16.08
C ARG A 77 5.87 -4.96 -16.99
N ILE A 78 5.08 -6.03 -16.92
CA ILE A 78 5.36 -7.32 -17.60
C ILE A 78 4.31 -7.66 -18.68
N ASN A 79 3.49 -6.69 -19.12
CA ASN A 79 2.34 -6.93 -20.03
C ASN A 79 1.36 -8.01 -19.53
N LYS A 80 1.38 -8.30 -18.23
CA LYS A 80 0.50 -9.27 -17.55
C LYS A 80 -0.21 -8.59 -16.39
N GLY A 81 -0.75 -7.40 -16.63
CA GLY A 81 -1.49 -6.65 -15.61
C GLY A 81 -2.48 -7.57 -14.91
N GLN A 82 -2.27 -7.80 -13.61
CA GLN A 82 -3.15 -8.64 -12.81
C GLN A 82 -4.17 -7.74 -12.16
N PHE A 83 -5.45 -7.98 -12.46
CA PHE A 83 -6.54 -7.29 -11.82
C PHE A 83 -6.81 -7.91 -10.45
N TYR A 84 -6.70 -7.08 -9.41
CA TYR A 84 -7.05 -7.44 -8.04
C TYR A 84 -8.31 -6.67 -7.69
N ASP A 85 -9.41 -7.39 -7.49
CA ASP A 85 -10.65 -6.80 -7.06
C ASP A 85 -10.82 -6.85 -5.53
N CYS A 86 -11.77 -6.08 -5.01
CA CYS A 86 -12.16 -6.15 -3.61
C CYS A 86 -12.64 -7.55 -3.20
N LYS A 87 -13.10 -8.39 -4.15
CA LYS A 87 -13.48 -9.79 -3.86
C LYS A 87 -12.26 -10.65 -3.56
N SER A 88 -11.10 -10.33 -4.12
CA SER A 88 -9.83 -10.99 -3.81
C SER A 88 -9.43 -10.77 -2.35
N TYR A 89 -9.76 -9.60 -1.78
CA TYR A 89 -9.62 -9.29 -0.36
C TYR A 89 -10.57 -10.13 0.50
N LYS A 90 -11.87 -10.14 0.18
CA LYS A 90 -12.85 -10.99 0.88
C LYS A 90 -12.50 -12.48 0.81
N ARG A 91 -12.09 -12.95 -0.36
CA ARG A 91 -11.63 -14.33 -0.58
C ARG A 91 -10.39 -14.66 0.23
N TYR A 92 -9.47 -13.71 0.42
CA TYR A 92 -8.33 -13.88 1.31
C TYR A 92 -8.79 -13.98 2.77
N CYS A 93 -9.68 -13.11 3.23
CA CYS A 93 -10.29 -13.16 4.56
C CYS A 93 -10.95 -14.52 4.82
N GLU A 94 -11.81 -14.97 3.89
CA GLU A 94 -12.48 -16.27 3.94
C GLU A 94 -11.49 -17.44 4.00
N LYS A 95 -10.51 -17.47 3.07
CA LYS A 95 -9.48 -18.52 3.01
C LYS A 95 -8.67 -18.60 4.31
N ASN A 96 -8.39 -17.46 4.93
CA ASN A 96 -7.60 -17.39 6.16
C ASN A 96 -8.45 -17.40 7.44
N LYS A 97 -9.78 -17.50 7.32
CA LYS A 97 -10.74 -17.39 8.43
C LYS A 97 -10.51 -16.15 9.29
N LYS A 98 -10.36 -14.99 8.65
CA LYS A 98 -10.11 -13.69 9.29
C LYS A 98 -11.21 -12.70 8.96
N SER A 99 -11.55 -11.82 9.90
CA SER A 99 -12.33 -10.63 9.58
C SER A 99 -11.51 -9.64 8.75
N GLU A 100 -12.19 -8.70 8.09
CA GLU A 100 -11.54 -7.58 7.39
C GLU A 100 -10.69 -6.74 8.36
N GLU A 101 -11.20 -6.53 9.58
CA GLU A 101 -10.51 -5.79 10.65
C GLU A 101 -9.23 -6.49 11.11
N GLU A 102 -9.25 -7.82 11.27
CA GLU A 102 -8.07 -8.60 11.65
C GLU A 102 -6.99 -8.54 10.56
N LEU A 103 -7.39 -8.54 9.29
CA LEU A 103 -6.47 -8.40 8.17
C LEU A 103 -5.90 -6.98 8.07
N LEU A 104 -6.74 -5.96 8.28
CA LEU A 104 -6.31 -4.57 8.34
C LEU A 104 -5.25 -4.38 9.43
N ILE A 105 -5.50 -4.89 10.63
CA ILE A 105 -4.54 -4.86 11.74
C ILE A 105 -3.26 -5.60 11.36
N GLU A 106 -3.36 -6.77 10.72
CA GLU A 106 -2.18 -7.50 10.28
C GLU A 106 -1.34 -6.71 9.25
N LEU A 107 -1.98 -6.03 8.29
CA LEU A 107 -1.29 -5.19 7.31
C LEU A 107 -0.64 -3.97 7.99
N ILE A 108 -1.36 -3.33 8.92
CA ILE A 108 -0.82 -2.23 9.75
C ILE A 108 0.41 -2.69 10.53
N LEU A 109 0.37 -3.88 11.12
CA LEU A 109 1.48 -4.42 11.92
C LEU A 109 2.63 -5.01 11.08
N LYS A 110 2.38 -5.40 9.82
CA LYS A 110 3.39 -6.02 8.92
C LYS A 110 4.29 -5.01 8.24
N THR A 111 3.68 -4.01 7.61
CA THR A 111 4.32 -3.27 6.52
C THR A 111 3.94 -1.80 6.47
N CYS A 112 3.11 -1.32 7.40
CA CYS A 112 2.62 0.04 7.37
C CYS A 112 3.68 1.00 7.91
N ASP A 113 4.25 1.80 7.02
CA ASP A 113 5.26 2.82 7.34
C ASP A 113 4.75 3.89 8.32
N TYR A 114 3.43 3.99 8.46
CA TYR A 114 2.75 4.92 9.36
C TYR A 114 2.84 4.52 10.84
N PHE A 115 3.25 3.29 11.17
CA PHE A 115 3.36 2.82 12.54
C PHE A 115 4.81 2.44 12.91
N PRO A 116 5.46 3.15 13.85
CA PRO A 116 6.84 2.90 14.22
C PRO A 116 6.95 1.66 15.13
N PHE A 117 6.98 0.45 14.55
CA PHE A 117 7.22 -0.76 15.34
C PHE A 117 8.70 -0.84 15.76
N ARG A 118 9.04 -0.36 16.96
CA ARG A 118 10.39 -0.49 17.53
C ARG A 118 10.59 -1.86 18.19
N SER A 119 11.43 -2.67 17.55
CA SER A 119 12.30 -3.70 18.13
C SER A 119 11.74 -5.08 18.54
N GLY A 120 12.42 -6.13 18.05
CA GLY A 120 12.81 -7.31 18.83
C GLY A 120 11.90 -8.54 18.79
N ALA A 121 10.58 -8.39 18.89
CA ALA A 121 9.69 -9.54 18.88
C ALA A 121 9.37 -9.96 17.44
N SER A 122 9.60 -11.25 17.10
CA SER A 122 9.25 -11.75 15.77
C SER A 122 7.77 -11.47 15.48
N PHE A 123 7.48 -10.96 14.29
CA PHE A 123 6.15 -10.72 13.75
C PHE A 123 5.12 -11.80 14.16
N ARG A 124 5.56 -13.07 14.12
CA ARG A 124 4.78 -14.24 14.49
C ARG A 124 4.37 -14.26 15.96
N ASN A 125 5.24 -13.84 16.87
CA ASN A 125 4.96 -13.79 18.31
C ASN A 125 3.94 -12.70 18.67
N ASN A 126 3.97 -11.55 18.00
CA ASN A 126 3.00 -10.46 18.25
C ASN A 126 1.62 -10.78 17.65
N LEU A 127 1.56 -11.45 16.50
CA LEU A 127 0.29 -11.98 15.99
C LEU A 127 -0.28 -13.12 16.83
N LEU A 128 0.57 -13.97 17.40
CA LEU A 128 0.13 -15.00 18.33
C LEU A 128 -0.39 -14.38 19.63
N LYS A 129 0.24 -13.32 20.13
CA LYS A 129 -0.30 -12.52 21.26
C LYS A 129 -1.65 -11.88 20.91
N PHE A 130 -1.82 -11.36 19.69
CA PHE A 130 -3.10 -10.82 19.21
C PHE A 130 -4.18 -11.91 19.13
N ARG A 131 -3.88 -13.05 18.48
CA ARG A 131 -4.81 -14.19 18.35
C ARG A 131 -5.18 -14.83 19.68
N ASN A 132 -4.26 -14.89 20.64
CA ASN A 132 -4.52 -15.54 21.93
C ASN A 132 -5.19 -14.58 22.94
N ASN A 133 -5.14 -13.26 22.71
CA ASN A 133 -5.77 -12.25 23.56
C ASN A 133 -6.90 -11.50 22.82
N PHE A 134 -7.96 -12.21 22.44
CA PHE A 134 -9.22 -11.65 21.92
C PHE A 134 -9.92 -10.61 22.83
N ARG A 135 -9.33 -10.27 23.99
CA ARG A 135 -9.74 -9.15 24.86
C ARG A 135 -9.37 -7.76 24.30
N TYR A 136 -8.44 -7.66 23.36
CA TYR A 136 -7.97 -6.38 22.79
C TYR A 136 -8.52 -6.18 21.38
N LYS A 137 -9.82 -5.85 21.29
CA LYS A 137 -10.57 -5.70 20.03
C LYS A 137 -10.21 -4.47 19.17
N THR A 138 -9.24 -3.65 19.58
CA THR A 138 -8.91 -2.41 18.86
C THR A 138 -7.41 -2.14 18.84
N PRO A 139 -6.88 -1.55 17.75
CA PRO A 139 -5.48 -1.11 17.67
C PRO A 139 -5.04 -0.28 18.87
N ALA A 140 -5.91 0.59 19.38
CA ALA A 140 -5.66 1.44 20.55
C ALA A 140 -5.27 0.65 21.81
N ARG A 141 -5.87 -0.53 22.04
CA ARG A 141 -5.55 -1.35 23.21
C ARG A 141 -4.25 -2.13 23.04
N ILE A 142 -3.85 -2.44 21.82
CA ILE A 142 -2.58 -3.10 21.53
C ILE A 142 -1.41 -2.15 21.81
N ILE A 143 -1.56 -0.87 21.43
CA ILE A 143 -0.57 0.18 21.68
C ILE A 143 -0.32 0.36 23.19
N GLN A 144 -1.33 0.19 24.04
CA GLN A 144 -1.19 0.26 25.50
C GLN A 144 -0.41 -0.92 26.12
N THR A 145 -0.16 -1.98 25.35
CA THR A 145 0.51 -3.21 25.82
C THR A 145 1.90 -3.44 25.23
N LEU A 146 2.34 -2.55 24.32
CA LEU A 146 3.68 -2.52 23.76
C LEU A 146 4.54 -1.53 24.55
#